data_AF-A0AAG1F8X7-F1
#
_entry.id   AF-A0AAG1F8X7-F1
#
_cell.length_a   1.000
_cell.length_b   1.000
_cell.length_c   1.000
_cell.angle_alpha   90.00
_cell.angle_beta   90.00
_cell.angle_gamma   90.00
#
_symmetry.space_group_name_H-M   'P 1'
#
loop_
_entity.id
_entity.type
_entity.pdbx_description
1 polymer ?
#
loop_
_entity_poly.entity_id
_entity_poly.type
_entity_poly.pdbx_seq_one_letter_code
_entity_poly.pdbx_strand_id
1 'polypeptide(L)'
;MFKHFKENKVEIASAITKPFPFLMSLRDRDFISEQKFQEYQETCKNLVPVERVVYDVLSNVQKKFSRDLLKVIFSKTHLKAYPDL
;
A
#
# COMPACT_ATOMS: atom_id res chain seq x y z
N MET A 1 2.22 -11.71 13.39
CA MET A 1 2.45 -11.03 12.10
C MET A 1 1.16 -10.44 11.51
N PHE A 2 0.12 -11.24 11.22
CA PHE A 2 -1.17 -10.71 10.76
C PHE A 2 -1.79 -9.68 11.71
N LYS A 3 -1.85 -10.00 13.02
CA LYS A 3 -2.32 -9.08 14.06
C LYS A 3 -1.58 -7.74 14.02
N HIS A 4 -0.25 -7.78 13.99
CA HIS A 4 0.60 -6.60 13.90
C HIS A 4 0.34 -5.78 12.63
N PHE A 5 0.22 -6.42 11.46
CA PHE A 5 -0.16 -5.72 10.22
C PHE A 5 -1.52 -5.03 10.34
N LYS A 6 -2.52 -5.72 10.89
CA LYS A 6 -3.88 -5.18 11.07
C LYS A 6 -3.89 -3.97 12.02
N GLU A 7 -3.12 -4.04 13.10
CA GLU A 7 -3.03 -3.00 14.14
C GLU A 7 -2.21 -1.79 13.68
N ASN A 8 -1.23 -1.97 12.79
CA ASN A 8 -0.29 -0.91 12.39
C ASN A 8 -0.59 -0.31 11.00
N LYS A 9 -1.80 -0.47 10.47
CA LYS A 9 -2.13 0.05 9.13
C LYS A 9 -2.06 1.57 9.04
N VAL A 10 -2.36 2.28 10.13
CA VAL A 10 -2.32 3.75 10.14
C VAL A 10 -0.88 4.22 10.02
N GLU A 11 0.02 3.59 10.78
CA GLU A 11 1.46 3.86 10.80
C GLU A 11 2.08 3.55 9.44
N ILE A 12 1.79 2.36 8.88
CA ILE A 12 2.22 1.97 7.53
C ILE A 12 1.69 2.97 6.49
N ALA A 13 0.42 3.38 6.59
CA ALA A 13 -0.18 4.32 5.65
C ALA A 13 0.45 5.72 5.74
N SER A 14 0.74 6.20 6.96
CA SER A 14 1.39 7.49 7.17
C SER A 14 2.82 7.56 6.63
N ALA A 15 3.54 6.42 6.58
CA ALA A 15 4.88 6.37 6.04
C ALA A 15 4.92 6.42 4.50
N ILE A 16 3.85 6.01 3.83
CA ILE A 16 3.77 5.95 2.36
C ILE A 16 3.19 7.26 1.82
N THR A 17 4.08 8.23 1.60
CA THR A 17 3.71 9.61 1.25
C THR A 17 3.47 9.87 -0.23
N LYS A 18 3.70 8.88 -1.10
CA LYS A 18 3.54 9.00 -2.56
C LYS A 18 3.06 7.68 -3.19
N PRO A 19 2.22 7.73 -4.25
CA PRO A 19 1.66 6.51 -4.86
C PRO A 19 2.71 5.57 -5.47
N PHE A 20 3.74 6.12 -6.12
CA PHE A 20 4.87 5.35 -6.64
C PHE A 20 6.00 5.26 -5.60
N PRO A 21 6.58 4.07 -5.35
CA PRO A 21 6.37 2.79 -6.04
C PRO A 21 5.23 1.89 -5.51
N PHE A 22 4.53 2.29 -4.44
CA PHE A 22 3.61 1.41 -3.70
C PHE A 22 2.50 0.76 -4.55
N LEU A 23 1.68 1.57 -5.24
CA LEU A 23 0.53 1.05 -6.00
C LEU A 23 0.97 0.11 -7.14
N MET A 24 2.02 0.49 -7.86
CA MET A 24 2.57 -0.29 -8.97
C MET A 24 3.10 -1.64 -8.48
N SER A 25 3.81 -1.65 -7.35
CA SER A 25 4.36 -2.89 -6.78
C SER A 25 3.26 -3.85 -6.33
N LEU A 26 2.11 -3.35 -5.86
CA LEU A 26 0.96 -4.19 -5.52
C LEU A 26 0.23 -4.72 -6.75
N ARG A 27 0.09 -3.90 -7.80
CA ARG A 27 -0.50 -4.31 -9.08
C ARG A 27 0.35 -5.37 -9.76
N ASP A 28 1.66 -5.13 -9.90
CA ASP A 28 2.60 -6.01 -10.61
C ASP A 28 2.79 -7.38 -9.92
N ARG A 29 2.29 -7.51 -8.69
CA ARG A 29 2.34 -8.73 -7.87
C ARG A 29 0.93 -9.30 -7.60
N ASP A 30 -0.08 -8.86 -8.35
CA ASP A 30 -1.47 -9.32 -8.31
C ASP A 30 -2.17 -9.17 -6.94
N PHE A 31 -1.68 -8.28 -6.06
CA PHE A 31 -2.36 -7.96 -4.80
C PHE A 31 -3.61 -7.11 -5.03
N ILE A 32 -3.58 -6.23 -6.03
CA ILE A 32 -4.71 -5.45 -6.51
C ILE A 32 -4.92 -5.69 -8.00
N SER A 33 -6.17 -5.68 -8.46
CA SER A 33 -6.49 -5.78 -9.89
C SER A 33 -6.14 -4.50 -10.63
N GLU A 34 -5.99 -4.57 -11.96
CA GLU A 34 -5.80 -3.40 -12.81
C GLU A 34 -6.91 -2.35 -12.59
N GLN A 35 -8.16 -2.78 -12.51
CA GLN A 35 -9.28 -1.89 -12.21
C GLN A 35 -9.08 -1.16 -10.87
N LYS A 36 -8.73 -1.87 -9.79
CA LYS A 36 -8.51 -1.26 -8.47
C LYS A 36 -7.32 -0.31 -8.50
N PHE A 37 -6.26 -0.68 -9.19
CA PHE A 37 -5.10 0.18 -9.40
C PHE A 37 -5.49 1.52 -10.05
N GLN A 38 -6.28 1.49 -11.13
CA GLN A 38 -6.77 2.71 -11.79
C GLN A 38 -7.66 3.54 -10.86
N GLU A 39 -8.60 2.91 -10.14
CA GLU A 39 -9.43 3.59 -9.15
C GLU A 39 -8.60 4.32 -8.08
N TYR A 40 -7.56 3.66 -7.52
CA TYR A 40 -6.69 4.27 -6.52
C TYR A 40 -5.82 5.40 -7.09
N GLN A 41 -5.33 5.26 -8.32
CA GLN A 41 -4.59 6.34 -8.99
C GLN A 41 -5.46 7.57 -9.22
N GLU A 42 -6.69 7.40 -9.71
CA GLU A 42 -7.63 8.51 -9.89
C GLU A 42 -8.00 9.14 -8.53
N THR A 43 -8.16 8.33 -7.48
CA THR A 43 -8.42 8.84 -6.12
C THR A 43 -7.27 9.74 -5.64
N CYS A 44 -6.02 9.34 -5.84
CA CYS A 44 -4.85 10.16 -5.51
C CYS A 44 -4.79 11.48 -6.32
N LYS A 45 -5.36 11.54 -7.53
CA LYS A 45 -5.43 12.77 -8.34
C LYS A 45 -6.51 13.74 -7.85
N ASN A 46 -7.59 13.22 -7.28
CA ASN A 46 -8.74 13.99 -6.79
C ASN A 46 -8.50 14.68 -5.42
N LEU A 47 -7.25 15.06 -5.12
CA LEU A 47 -6.84 15.73 -3.87
C LEU A 47 -7.15 14.95 -2.58
N VAL A 48 -7.43 13.66 -2.67
CA VAL A 48 -7.52 12.80 -1.49
C VAL A 48 -6.09 12.58 -0.96
N PRO A 49 -5.84 12.78 0.35
CA PRO A 49 -4.52 12.54 0.93
C PRO A 49 -4.03 11.13 0.64
N VAL A 50 -2.78 11.00 0.19
CA VAL A 50 -2.21 9.72 -0.27
C VAL A 50 -2.27 8.67 0.83
N GLU A 51 -1.97 9.05 2.06
CA GLU A 51 -2.02 8.18 3.23
C GLU A 51 -3.43 7.60 3.46
N ARG A 52 -4.50 8.35 3.16
CA ARG A 52 -5.87 7.81 3.24
C ARG A 52 -6.10 6.75 2.16
N VAL A 53 -5.65 7.03 0.93
CA VAL A 53 -5.74 6.06 -0.17
C VAL A 53 -4.93 4.80 0.16
N VAL A 54 -3.73 4.96 0.72
CA VAL A 54 -2.89 3.83 1.15
C VAL A 54 -3.59 3.03 2.25
N TYR A 55 -4.21 3.67 3.24
CA TYR A 55 -4.95 2.95 4.27
C TYR A 55 -6.10 2.09 3.69
N ASP A 56 -6.80 2.62 2.69
CA ASP A 56 -7.85 1.89 1.97
C ASP A 56 -7.29 0.72 1.16
N VAL A 57 -6.15 0.91 0.50
CA VAL A 57 -5.40 -0.16 -0.19
C VAL A 57 -4.99 -1.24 0.79
N LEU A 58 -4.37 -0.88 1.92
CA LEU A 58 -3.96 -1.81 2.98
C LEU A 58 -5.17 -2.60 3.52
N SER A 59 -6.31 -1.94 3.70
CA SER A 59 -7.56 -2.57 4.12
C SER A 59 -8.11 -3.55 3.08
N ASN A 60 -7.93 -3.26 1.78
CA ASN A 60 -8.29 -4.18 0.70
C ASN A 60 -7.39 -5.42 0.69
N VAL A 61 -6.06 -5.23 0.66
CA VAL A 61 -5.09 -6.33 0.56
C VAL A 61 -5.00 -7.16 1.85
N GLN A 62 -5.42 -6.63 3.01
CA GLN A 62 -5.50 -7.38 4.27
C GLN A 62 -6.32 -8.68 4.12
N LYS A 63 -7.33 -8.69 3.25
CA LYS A 63 -8.17 -9.88 2.97
C LYS A 63 -7.37 -11.03 2.35
N LYS A 64 -6.26 -10.70 1.68
CA LYS A 64 -5.31 -11.63 1.05
C LYS A 64 -3.97 -11.62 1.79
N PHE A 65 -3.97 -11.37 3.10
CA PHE A 65 -2.73 -11.25 3.86
C PHE A 65 -1.83 -12.47 3.68
N SER A 66 -0.57 -12.22 3.35
CA SER A 66 0.44 -13.25 3.16
C SER A 66 1.82 -12.72 3.52
N ARG A 67 2.81 -13.61 3.67
CA ARG A 67 4.21 -13.20 3.83
C ARG A 67 4.73 -12.50 2.59
N ASP A 68 4.22 -12.83 1.41
CA ASP A 68 4.65 -12.20 0.17
C ASP A 68 4.14 -10.76 0.07
N LEU A 69 2.94 -10.46 0.59
CA LEU A 69 2.47 -9.08 0.73
C LEU A 69 3.46 -8.25 1.56
N LEU A 70 3.90 -8.80 2.69
CA LEU A 70 4.87 -8.11 3.56
C LEU A 70 6.22 -7.90 2.86
N LYS A 71 6.72 -8.89 2.11
CA LYS A 71 7.95 -8.74 1.32
C LYS A 71 7.83 -7.62 0.27
N VAL A 72 6.65 -7.42 -0.30
CA VAL A 72 6.41 -6.31 -1.24
C VAL A 72 6.38 -4.97 -0.50
N ILE A 73 5.57 -4.87 0.57
CA ILE A 73 5.43 -3.63 1.36
C ILE A 73 6.77 -3.19 1.94
N PHE A 74 7.52 -4.09 2.56
CA PHE A 74 8.82 -3.81 3.20
C PHE A 74 10.00 -4.15 2.28
N SER A 75 9.82 -4.03 0.96
CA SER A 75 10.90 -4.24 -0.01
C SER A 75 11.99 -3.17 0.14
N LYS A 76 13.23 -3.49 -0.26
CA LYS A 76 14.34 -2.51 -0.27
C LYS A 76 13.98 -1.23 -1.05
N THR A 77 13.21 -1.38 -2.13
CA THR A 77 12.72 -0.26 -2.93
C THR A 77 11.78 0.64 -2.13
N HIS A 78 10.83 0.05 -1.39
CA HIS A 78 9.89 0.79 -0.56
C HIS A 78 10.60 1.45 0.63
N LEU A 79 11.45 0.74 1.37
CA LEU A 79 12.21 1.30 2.49
C LEU A 79 13.12 2.47 2.07
N LYS A 80 13.65 2.44 0.84
CA LYS A 80 14.39 3.57 0.27
C LYS A 80 13.48 4.73 -0.13
N ALA A 81 12.29 4.44 -0.65
CA ALA A 81 11.33 5.44 -1.11
C ALA A 81 10.55 6.11 0.03
N TYR A 82 10.39 5.39 1.15
CA TYR A 82 9.62 5.72 2.34
C TYR A 82 10.47 5.44 3.58
N PRO A 83 11.38 6.34 3.98
CA PRO A 83 12.31 6.09 5.09
C PRO A 83 11.64 5.89 6.46
N ASP A 84 10.40 6.37 6.62
CA ASP A 84 9.61 6.24 7.85
C ASP A 84 8.81 4.92 7.93
N LEU A 85 8.92 4.04 6.91
CA LEU A 85 8.25 2.74 6.83
C LEU A 85 9.09 1.62 7.47
#